data_AF-A0A6P6N5T6-F1
#
_entry.id   AF-A0A6P6N5T6-F1
#
_cell.length_a   1.000
_cell.length_b   1.000
_cell.length_c   1.000
_cell.angle_alpha   90.00
_cell.angle_beta   90.00
_cell.angle_gamma   90.00
#
_symmetry.space_group_name_H-M   'P 1'
#
loop_
_entity.id
_entity.type
_entity.pdbx_description
1 polymer ?
#
loop_
_entity_poly.entity_id
_entity_poly.type
_entity_poly.pdbx_seq_one_letter_code
_entity_poly.pdbx_strand_id
1 'polypeptide(L)'
;MSGRVNDIMDKGSIMDSEDRIERIVDIYVSAEAVRDMKHKKETEDFNTEEPRTPRHTGSDGVTISRAAGVCLGLMCVLLMTAVIVLCFIFIQERQQLKTKITNLTEERDQLLTNNMSLTQERQQLQTKITNLTEERQQLKTKITNLTEERDQLLTNNMSLTQERQQLKTKITNLTEERDQLKSERNDLKLADGWKCHQSSLYFFSSEKKSWIESRRYCRERGTDLIIINNREEQDFVKNICGSDHFWIGLTDIEVEGRWKWVDGSTLTSGFWVSGEPNNQGTEEDCANTHSSGWFDTKCDSSVKWICEKSILK
;
A
#
# COMPACT_ATOMS: atom_id res chain seq x y z
N MET A 1 2.29 -21.41 -23.87
CA MET A 1 1.18 -22.37 -24.05
C MET A 1 -0.12 -21.65 -23.79
N SER A 2 -0.99 -21.69 -24.79
CA SER A 2 -2.27 -20.99 -24.88
C SER A 2 -3.25 -21.48 -23.81
N GLY A 3 -4.12 -20.58 -23.36
CA GLY A 3 -4.99 -20.75 -22.20
C GLY A 3 -6.29 -21.52 -22.44
N ARG A 4 -7.25 -21.15 -21.58
CA ARG A 4 -8.70 -21.42 -21.62
C ARG A 4 -9.16 -22.54 -20.68
N VAL A 5 -9.54 -22.14 -19.46
CA VAL A 5 -10.55 -22.84 -18.66
C VAL A 5 -11.62 -21.80 -18.34
N ASN A 6 -12.70 -21.81 -19.10
CA ASN A 6 -13.94 -21.13 -18.77
C ASN A 6 -15.07 -22.16 -18.76
N ASP A 7 -15.90 -22.00 -17.74
CA ASP A 7 -17.33 -22.33 -17.68
C ASP A 7 -17.76 -23.80 -17.60
N ILE A 8 -17.95 -24.25 -16.36
CA ILE A 8 -19.20 -24.89 -15.95
C ILE A 8 -19.62 -24.27 -14.61
N MET A 9 -20.47 -23.23 -14.67
CA MET A 9 -21.24 -22.78 -13.51
C MET A 9 -22.31 -23.84 -13.20
N ASP A 10 -22.14 -24.55 -12.09
CA ASP A 10 -23.22 -25.29 -11.45
C ASP A 10 -24.04 -24.29 -10.60
N LYS A 11 -25.20 -23.90 -11.12
CA LYS A 11 -26.19 -23.09 -10.38
C LYS A 11 -26.94 -23.98 -9.39
N GLY A 12 -26.25 -24.36 -8.31
CA GLY A 12 -26.88 -24.83 -7.09
C GLY A 12 -27.32 -23.62 -6.25
N SER A 13 -28.63 -23.36 -6.22
CA SER A 13 -29.28 -22.28 -5.46
C SER A 13 -28.99 -22.39 -3.96
N ILE A 14 -27.91 -21.76 -3.50
CA ILE A 14 -27.68 -21.49 -2.07
C ILE A 14 -28.57 -20.29 -1.72
N MET A 15 -29.76 -20.60 -1.24
CA MET A 15 -30.69 -19.65 -0.63
C MET A 15 -29.97 -18.95 0.53
N ASP A 16 -29.85 -17.63 0.41
CA ASP A 16 -29.08 -16.77 1.30
C ASP A 16 -29.55 -16.92 2.75
N SER A 17 -28.59 -16.91 3.66
CA SER A 17 -28.83 -17.06 5.10
C SER A 17 -29.65 -15.90 5.68
N GLU A 18 -29.66 -14.73 5.03
CA GLU A 18 -30.50 -13.59 5.40
C GLU A 18 -31.99 -13.82 5.08
N ASP A 19 -32.31 -14.39 3.92
CA ASP A 19 -33.70 -14.74 3.51
C ASP A 19 -34.37 -15.78 4.42
N ARG A 20 -33.57 -16.61 5.11
CA ARG A 20 -34.07 -17.58 6.09
C ARG A 20 -34.38 -16.95 7.44
N ILE A 21 -33.70 -15.87 7.81
CA ILE A 21 -33.91 -15.18 9.09
C ILE A 21 -35.14 -14.28 9.01
N GLU A 22 -35.34 -13.59 7.89
CA GLU A 22 -36.50 -12.71 7.68
C GLU A 22 -37.83 -13.49 7.74
N ARG A 23 -37.89 -14.67 7.11
CA ARG A 23 -39.07 -15.56 7.13
C ARG A 23 -39.43 -16.12 8.51
N ILE A 24 -38.49 -16.17 9.45
CA ILE A 24 -38.73 -16.69 10.81
C ILE A 24 -39.30 -15.60 11.72
N VAL A 25 -38.99 -14.33 11.45
CA VAL A 25 -39.50 -13.18 12.21
C VAL A 25 -40.99 -12.95 11.91
N ASP A 26 -41.43 -13.10 10.66
CA ASP A 26 -42.84 -12.91 10.26
C ASP A 26 -43.80 -13.94 10.86
N ILE A 27 -43.33 -15.17 11.10
CA ILE A 27 -44.12 -16.21 11.77
C ILE A 27 -44.37 -15.86 13.24
N TYR A 28 -43.45 -15.13 13.88
CA TYR A 28 -43.53 -14.79 15.30
C TYR A 28 -44.44 -13.59 15.58
N VAL A 29 -44.48 -12.60 14.68
CA VAL A 29 -45.38 -11.44 14.79
C VAL A 29 -46.86 -11.85 14.66
N SER A 30 -47.16 -12.91 13.89
CA SER A 30 -48.52 -13.46 13.75
C SER A 30 -49.01 -14.20 15.01
N ALA A 31 -48.10 -14.67 15.88
CA ALA A 31 -48.43 -15.39 17.10
C ALA A 31 -48.78 -14.45 18.28
N GLU A 32 -48.38 -13.17 18.21
CA GLU A 32 -48.66 -12.17 19.24
C GLU A 32 -50.09 -11.60 19.11
N ALA A 33 -50.68 -11.63 17.92
CA ALA A 33 -52.09 -11.25 17.67
C ALA A 33 -53.11 -12.22 18.32
N VAL A 34 -52.70 -13.41 18.73
CA VAL A 34 -53.59 -14.43 19.34
C VAL A 34 -53.67 -14.30 20.87
N ARG A 35 -52.76 -13.53 21.50
CA ARG A 35 -52.70 -13.40 22.97
C ARG A 35 -53.76 -12.45 23.55
N ASP A 36 -54.31 -11.55 22.74
CA ASP A 36 -55.30 -10.54 23.18
C ASP A 36 -56.77 -11.01 23.17
N MET A 37 -57.07 -12.22 22.71
CA MET A 37 -58.46 -12.72 22.61
C MET A 37 -58.98 -13.50 23.83
N LYS A 38 -58.22 -13.64 24.93
CA LYS A 38 -58.61 -14.50 26.07
C LYS A 38 -58.78 -13.78 27.42
N HIS A 39 -59.21 -12.52 27.40
CA HIS A 39 -59.66 -11.80 28.60
C HIS A 39 -61.09 -11.26 28.46
N LYS A 40 -62.09 -12.14 28.23
CA LYS A 40 -63.51 -11.78 28.45
C LYS A 40 -64.46 -12.99 28.59
N LYS A 41 -64.49 -13.58 29.79
CA LYS A 41 -65.56 -14.43 30.37
C LYS A 41 -64.99 -14.92 31.71
N GLU A 42 -65.55 -14.69 32.90
CA GLU A 42 -66.95 -14.62 33.34
C GLU A 42 -67.05 -13.67 34.54
N THR A 43 -68.11 -12.86 34.57
CA THR A 43 -68.66 -12.25 35.79
C THR A 43 -70.16 -12.46 35.72
N GLU A 44 -70.70 -13.38 36.51
CA GLU A 44 -72.10 -13.36 36.92
C GLU A 44 -72.15 -13.48 38.44
N ASP A 45 -72.51 -12.35 39.06
CA ASP A 45 -72.99 -12.21 40.42
C ASP A 45 -74.31 -12.98 40.60
N PHE A 46 -74.44 -13.69 41.71
CA PHE A 46 -75.72 -13.75 42.41
C PHE A 46 -75.46 -13.85 43.91
N ASN A 47 -75.88 -12.81 44.63
CA ASN A 47 -75.79 -12.74 46.08
C ASN A 47 -77.20 -12.53 46.66
N THR A 48 -77.37 -13.05 47.88
CA THR A 48 -78.41 -12.73 48.90
C THR A 48 -79.80 -13.37 48.66
N GLU A 49 -80.46 -14.06 49.60
CA GLU A 49 -80.84 -13.68 50.97
C GLU A 49 -81.44 -14.86 51.80
N GLU A 50 -81.32 -14.79 53.12
CA GLU A 50 -82.17 -15.42 54.17
C GLU A 50 -82.53 -14.28 55.17
N PRO A 51 -83.45 -14.37 56.16
CA PRO A 51 -84.50 -15.35 56.50
C PRO A 51 -85.86 -14.69 56.94
N ARG A 52 -86.90 -15.49 57.31
CA ARG A 52 -87.88 -15.21 58.41
C ARG A 52 -89.01 -16.27 58.53
N THR A 53 -89.16 -16.84 59.72
CA THR A 53 -90.39 -17.46 60.29
C THR A 53 -91.20 -16.39 61.09
N PRO A 54 -92.35 -16.60 61.81
CA PRO A 54 -93.24 -17.78 62.03
C PRO A 54 -94.79 -17.47 62.09
N ARG A 55 -95.67 -18.50 62.19
CA ARG A 55 -96.67 -18.74 63.28
C ARG A 55 -97.73 -19.83 62.97
N HIS A 56 -97.85 -20.80 63.89
CA HIS A 56 -99.04 -21.40 64.59
C HIS A 56 -100.47 -21.12 64.06
N THR A 57 -101.51 -21.96 64.16
CA THR A 57 -101.99 -23.12 65.00
C THR A 57 -103.16 -23.76 64.20
N GLY A 58 -103.65 -25.00 64.36
CA GLY A 58 -103.52 -26.09 65.33
C GLY A 58 -104.56 -27.19 65.02
N SER A 59 -104.54 -28.28 65.83
CA SER A 59 -105.56 -29.34 66.03
C SER A 59 -105.93 -30.25 64.83
N ASP A 60 -106.17 -31.56 64.96
CA ASP A 60 -106.45 -32.42 66.12
C ASP A 60 -105.77 -33.78 65.96
N GLY A 61 -105.51 -34.43 67.12
CA GLY A 61 -104.70 -35.62 67.21
C GLY A 61 -105.40 -36.92 66.84
N VAL A 62 -104.59 -37.94 66.53
CA VAL A 62 -104.93 -39.34 66.81
C VAL A 62 -103.65 -40.09 67.21
N THR A 63 -103.84 -40.94 68.20
CA THR A 63 -102.97 -41.80 68.98
C THR A 63 -101.81 -42.50 68.26
N ILE A 64 -100.63 -42.38 68.87
CA ILE A 64 -99.40 -43.11 68.61
C ILE A 64 -99.64 -44.62 68.64
N SER A 65 -99.56 -45.28 67.49
CA SER A 65 -99.06 -46.66 67.43
C SER A 65 -97.54 -46.58 67.52
N ARG A 66 -96.99 -47.08 68.64
CA ARG A 66 -95.55 -47.00 69.01
C ARG A 66 -94.58 -47.59 67.98
N ALA A 67 -95.05 -48.18 66.87
CA ALA A 67 -94.26 -48.71 65.76
C ALA A 67 -94.11 -47.75 64.56
N ALA A 68 -95.09 -46.88 64.26
CA ALA A 68 -95.08 -46.05 63.04
C ALA A 68 -94.18 -44.80 63.16
N GLY A 69 -94.15 -44.16 64.34
CA GLY A 69 -93.19 -43.08 64.63
C GLY A 69 -91.75 -43.58 64.72
N VAL A 70 -91.57 -44.85 65.11
CA VAL A 70 -90.25 -45.50 65.11
C VAL A 70 -89.79 -45.78 63.68
N CYS A 71 -90.67 -46.23 62.77
CA CYS A 71 -90.32 -46.45 61.36
C CYS A 71 -90.04 -45.16 60.58
N LEU A 72 -90.83 -44.10 60.78
CA LEU A 72 -90.56 -42.79 60.16
C LEU A 72 -89.29 -42.13 60.74
N GLY A 73 -89.07 -42.28 62.05
CA GLY A 73 -87.83 -41.89 62.70
C GLY A 73 -86.62 -42.64 62.13
N LEU A 74 -86.74 -43.96 61.94
CA LEU A 74 -85.70 -44.79 61.34
C LEU A 74 -85.43 -44.42 59.88
N MET A 75 -86.46 -44.19 59.06
CA MET A 75 -86.30 -43.76 57.67
C MET A 75 -85.67 -42.36 57.58
N CYS A 76 -86.07 -41.43 58.45
CA CYS A 76 -85.46 -40.10 58.53
C CYS A 76 -83.99 -40.20 58.98
N VAL A 77 -83.68 -41.05 59.95
CA VAL A 77 -82.31 -41.31 60.39
C VAL A 77 -81.48 -41.92 59.25
N LEU A 78 -82.02 -42.87 58.49
CA LEU A 78 -81.33 -43.48 57.33
C LEU A 78 -81.09 -42.49 56.19
N LEU A 79 -82.05 -41.59 55.93
CA LEU A 79 -81.88 -40.53 54.94
C LEU A 79 -80.88 -39.48 55.41
N MET A 80 -80.93 -39.09 56.68
CA MET A 80 -79.95 -38.17 57.28
C MET A 80 -78.55 -38.76 57.26
N THR A 81 -78.37 -40.05 57.56
CA THR A 81 -77.06 -40.70 57.46
C THR A 81 -76.57 -40.80 56.02
N ALA A 82 -77.43 -41.12 55.05
CA ALA A 82 -77.06 -41.15 53.63
C ALA A 82 -76.65 -39.77 53.09
N VAL A 83 -77.37 -38.70 53.47
CA VAL A 83 -77.01 -37.32 53.11
C VAL A 83 -75.68 -36.92 53.76
N ILE A 84 -75.45 -37.27 55.02
CA ILE A 84 -74.17 -37.02 55.71
C ILE A 84 -73.01 -37.73 55.00
N VAL A 85 -73.20 -38.99 54.59
CA VAL A 85 -72.17 -39.75 53.85
C VAL A 85 -71.90 -39.14 52.47
N LEU A 86 -72.94 -38.75 51.71
CA LEU A 86 -72.79 -38.06 50.43
C LEU A 86 -72.08 -36.70 50.60
N CYS A 87 -72.44 -35.93 51.63
CA CYS A 87 -71.75 -34.69 51.98
C CYS A 87 -70.28 -34.95 52.26
N PHE A 88 -69.94 -36.01 53.01
CA PHE A 88 -68.55 -36.36 53.30
C PHE A 88 -67.76 -36.75 52.05
N ILE A 89 -68.35 -37.55 51.14
CA ILE A 89 -67.74 -37.93 49.86
C ILE A 89 -67.52 -36.68 48.98
N PHE A 90 -68.54 -35.81 48.88
CA PHE A 90 -68.43 -34.58 48.10
C PHE A 90 -67.37 -33.62 48.68
N ILE A 91 -67.27 -33.52 50.01
CA ILE A 91 -66.22 -32.75 50.69
C ILE A 91 -64.85 -33.35 50.36
N GLN A 92 -64.69 -34.67 50.38
CA GLN A 92 -63.45 -35.35 50.01
C GLN A 92 -63.03 -35.04 48.55
N GLU A 93 -63.94 -35.20 47.59
CA GLU A 93 -63.68 -34.88 46.17
C GLU A 93 -63.34 -33.40 45.97
N ARG A 94 -64.05 -32.49 46.64
CA ARG A 94 -63.76 -31.05 46.64
C ARG A 94 -62.35 -30.76 47.17
N GLN A 95 -61.92 -31.44 48.24
CA GLN A 95 -60.56 -31.27 48.77
C GLN A 95 -59.50 -31.84 47.81
N GLN A 96 -59.72 -33.02 47.25
CA GLN A 96 -58.81 -33.59 46.24
C GLN A 96 -58.68 -32.70 45.01
N LEU A 97 -59.79 -32.15 44.52
CA LEU A 97 -59.78 -31.24 43.38
C LEU A 97 -59.05 -29.93 43.71
N LYS A 98 -59.24 -29.38 44.92
CA LYS A 98 -58.47 -28.23 45.40
C LYS A 98 -56.97 -28.52 45.40
N THR A 99 -56.54 -29.68 45.93
CA THR A 99 -55.12 -30.07 45.93
C THR A 99 -54.55 -30.22 44.52
N LYS A 100 -55.31 -30.81 43.58
CA LYS A 100 -54.90 -30.89 42.17
C LYS A 100 -54.74 -29.51 41.54
N ILE A 101 -55.69 -28.60 41.80
CA ILE A 101 -55.64 -27.22 41.29
C ILE A 101 -54.42 -26.48 41.86
N THR A 102 -54.13 -26.62 43.15
CA THR A 102 -52.95 -25.98 43.76
C THR A 102 -51.65 -26.53 43.16
N ASN A 103 -51.51 -27.85 43.01
CA ASN A 103 -50.32 -28.46 42.42
C ASN A 103 -50.11 -28.02 40.96
N LEU A 104 -51.18 -28.02 40.14
CA LEU A 104 -51.12 -27.52 38.76
C LEU A 104 -50.80 -26.02 38.67
N THR A 105 -51.24 -25.23 39.64
CA THR A 105 -50.92 -23.80 39.71
C THR A 105 -49.43 -23.59 40.00
N GLU A 106 -48.87 -24.36 40.95
CA GLU A 106 -47.45 -24.33 41.29
C GLU A 106 -46.57 -24.77 40.10
N GLU A 107 -46.93 -25.87 39.42
CA GLU A 107 -46.24 -26.30 38.20
C GLU A 107 -46.29 -25.22 37.10
N ARG A 108 -47.46 -24.57 36.92
CA ARG A 108 -47.62 -23.48 35.95
C ARG A 108 -46.73 -22.28 36.29
N ASP A 109 -46.67 -21.88 37.56
CA ASP A 109 -45.87 -20.74 38.00
C ASP A 109 -44.37 -21.03 37.89
N GLN A 110 -43.95 -22.28 38.18
CA GLN A 110 -42.59 -22.74 37.95
C GLN A 110 -42.21 -22.71 36.46
N LEU A 111 -43.10 -23.21 35.59
CA LEU A 111 -42.90 -23.14 34.14
C LEU A 111 -42.83 -21.69 33.63
N LEU A 112 -43.65 -20.80 34.17
CA LEU A 112 -43.67 -19.37 33.82
C LEU A 112 -42.34 -18.71 34.20
N THR A 113 -41.82 -19.02 35.38
CA THR A 113 -40.50 -18.55 35.85
C THR A 113 -39.37 -19.05 34.95
N ASN A 114 -39.38 -20.35 34.62
CA ASN A 114 -38.38 -20.93 33.72
C ASN A 114 -38.43 -20.31 32.31
N ASN A 115 -39.64 -20.06 31.78
CA ASN A 115 -39.81 -19.45 30.47
C ASN A 115 -39.29 -18.00 30.45
N MET A 116 -39.50 -17.25 31.54
CA MET A 116 -38.95 -15.91 31.70
C MET A 116 -37.41 -15.92 31.72
N SER A 117 -36.80 -16.85 32.46
CA SER A 117 -35.34 -17.01 32.50
C SER A 117 -34.77 -17.34 31.12
N LEU A 118 -35.37 -18.30 30.40
CA LEU A 118 -34.95 -18.66 29.05
C LEU A 118 -35.09 -17.48 28.07
N THR A 119 -36.12 -16.65 28.23
CA THR A 119 -36.31 -15.44 27.42
C THR A 119 -35.18 -14.44 27.66
N GLN A 120 -34.74 -14.27 28.92
CA GLN A 120 -33.61 -13.40 29.26
C GLN A 120 -32.29 -13.92 28.67
N GLU A 121 -32.02 -15.23 28.77
CA GLU A 121 -30.84 -15.85 28.14
C GLU A 121 -30.85 -15.67 26.62
N ARG A 122 -32.01 -15.87 25.98
CA ARG A 122 -32.18 -15.65 24.54
C ARG A 122 -31.85 -14.21 24.15
N GLN A 123 -32.32 -13.22 24.91
CA GLN A 123 -32.02 -11.80 24.65
C GLN A 123 -30.52 -11.51 24.79
N GLN A 124 -29.87 -12.04 25.84
CA GLN A 124 -28.42 -11.89 26.02
C GLN A 124 -27.63 -12.50 24.87
N LEU A 125 -28.02 -13.69 24.40
CA LEU A 125 -27.41 -14.33 23.25
C LEU A 125 -27.62 -13.51 21.97
N GLN A 126 -28.82 -12.95 21.79
CA GLN A 126 -29.13 -12.11 20.64
C GLN A 126 -28.23 -10.85 20.61
N THR A 127 -28.03 -10.18 21.74
CA THR A 127 -27.08 -9.05 21.83
C THR A 127 -25.64 -9.47 21.54
N LYS A 128 -25.21 -10.65 22.01
CA LYS A 128 -23.87 -11.17 21.68
C LYS A 128 -23.72 -11.42 20.19
N ILE A 129 -24.74 -11.97 19.54
CA ILE A 129 -24.74 -12.22 18.09
C ILE A 129 -24.68 -10.91 17.30
N THR A 130 -25.43 -9.88 17.69
CA THR A 130 -25.38 -8.58 17.01
C THR A 130 -24.00 -7.94 17.12
N ASN A 131 -23.42 -7.91 18.33
CA ASN A 131 -22.08 -7.34 18.54
C ASN A 131 -21.01 -8.09 17.74
N LEU A 132 -21.04 -9.43 17.76
CA LEU A 132 -20.11 -10.24 16.96
C LEU A 132 -20.28 -10.04 15.45
N THR A 133 -21.52 -9.78 15.01
CA THR A 133 -21.81 -9.49 13.59
C THR A 133 -21.21 -8.15 13.18
N GLU A 134 -21.31 -7.13 14.04
CA GLU A 134 -20.68 -5.83 13.83
C GLU A 134 -19.15 -5.93 13.80
N GLU A 135 -18.55 -6.64 14.75
CA GLU A 135 -17.09 -6.89 14.75
C GLU A 135 -16.64 -7.63 13.48
N ARG A 136 -17.40 -8.65 13.05
CA ARG A 136 -17.12 -9.38 11.81
C ARG A 136 -17.17 -8.45 10.60
N GLN A 137 -18.14 -7.54 10.54
CA GLN A 137 -18.27 -6.61 9.44
C GLN A 137 -17.14 -5.59 9.42
N GLN A 138 -16.75 -5.05 10.58
CA GLN A 138 -15.58 -4.17 10.69
C GLN A 138 -14.30 -4.88 10.24
N LEU A 139 -14.11 -6.13 10.64
CA LEU A 139 -12.95 -6.92 10.24
C LEU A 139 -12.95 -7.20 8.74
N LYS A 140 -14.12 -7.49 8.16
CA LYS A 140 -14.28 -7.67 6.71
C LYS A 140 -13.83 -6.43 5.93
N THR A 141 -14.26 -5.23 6.34
CA THR A 141 -13.83 -3.96 5.73
C THR A 141 -12.33 -3.73 5.88
N LYS A 142 -11.74 -4.06 7.04
CA LYS A 142 -10.28 -3.96 7.21
C LYS A 142 -9.54 -4.88 6.23
N ILE A 143 -10.03 -6.11 6.05
CA ILE A 143 -9.43 -7.08 5.12
C ILE A 143 -9.54 -6.60 3.67
N THR A 144 -10.68 -6.03 3.25
CA THR A 144 -10.83 -5.51 1.88
C THR A 144 -9.86 -4.36 1.62
N ASN A 145 -9.77 -3.39 2.54
CA ASN A 145 -8.86 -2.25 2.38
C ASN A 145 -7.39 -2.71 2.33
N LEU A 146 -6.98 -3.63 3.20
CA LEU A 146 -5.62 -4.19 3.18
C LEU A 146 -5.33 -4.98 1.89
N THR A 147 -6.35 -5.63 1.32
CA THR A 147 -6.22 -6.35 0.05
C THR A 147 -5.98 -5.37 -1.10
N GLU A 148 -6.70 -4.25 -1.13
CA GLU A 148 -6.50 -3.19 -2.12
C GLU A 148 -5.11 -2.54 -2.01
N GLU A 149 -4.65 -2.23 -0.79
CA GLU A 149 -3.30 -1.70 -0.56
C GLU A 149 -2.22 -2.68 -1.03
N ARG A 150 -2.37 -3.97 -0.72
CA ARG A 150 -1.46 -5.03 -1.17
C ARG A 150 -1.38 -5.07 -2.70
N ASP A 151 -2.52 -5.01 -3.39
CA ASP A 151 -2.59 -5.12 -4.85
C ASP A 151 -1.99 -3.87 -5.53
N GLN A 152 -2.20 -2.70 -4.94
CA GLN A 152 -1.54 -1.47 -5.38
C GLN A 152 -0.01 -1.55 -5.20
N LEU A 153 0.47 -2.04 -4.05
CA LEU A 153 1.89 -2.24 -3.80
C LEU A 153 2.52 -3.27 -4.75
N LEU A 154 1.81 -4.36 -5.06
CA LEU A 154 2.23 -5.36 -6.05
C LEU A 154 2.44 -4.72 -7.43
N THR A 155 1.48 -3.89 -7.86
CA THR A 155 1.56 -3.19 -9.16
C THR A 155 2.76 -2.24 -9.21
N ASN A 156 2.96 -1.44 -8.16
CA ASN A 156 4.10 -0.53 -8.06
C ASN A 156 5.43 -1.29 -8.07
N ASN A 157 5.52 -2.41 -7.35
CA ASN A 157 6.74 -3.22 -7.30
C ASN A 157 7.08 -3.82 -8.68
N MET A 158 6.07 -4.23 -9.44
CA MET A 158 6.24 -4.72 -10.81
C MET A 158 6.78 -3.62 -11.74
N SER A 159 6.25 -2.39 -11.66
CA SER A 159 6.75 -1.24 -12.45
C SER A 159 8.19 -0.91 -12.11
N LEU A 160 8.53 -0.83 -10.81
CA LEU A 160 9.90 -0.57 -10.35
C LEU A 160 10.88 -1.66 -10.80
N THR A 161 10.43 -2.91 -10.85
CA THR A 161 11.24 -4.03 -11.36
C THR A 161 11.55 -3.87 -12.85
N GLN A 162 10.58 -3.41 -13.65
CA GLN A 162 10.78 -3.13 -15.08
C GLN A 162 11.77 -1.97 -15.30
N GLU A 163 11.61 -0.86 -14.58
CA GLU A 163 12.54 0.28 -14.64
C GLU A 163 13.98 -0.14 -14.26
N ARG A 164 14.12 -0.96 -13.21
CA ARG A 164 15.42 -1.50 -12.79
C ARG A 164 16.07 -2.33 -13.89
N GLN A 165 15.31 -3.14 -14.62
CA GLN A 165 15.83 -3.95 -15.74
C GLN A 165 16.26 -3.08 -16.93
N GLN A 166 15.48 -2.04 -17.25
CA GLN A 166 15.83 -1.08 -18.29
C GLN A 166 17.13 -0.33 -17.95
N LEU A 167 17.25 0.16 -16.71
CA LEU A 167 18.47 0.83 -16.23
C LEU A 167 19.68 -0.11 -16.24
N LYS A 168 19.50 -1.37 -15.83
CA LYS A 168 20.58 -2.36 -15.88
C LYS A 168 21.12 -2.54 -17.29
N THR A 169 20.23 -2.65 -18.28
CA THR A 169 20.60 -2.79 -19.70
C THR A 169 21.36 -1.55 -20.18
N LYS A 170 20.89 -0.35 -19.84
CA LYS A 170 21.57 0.91 -20.20
C LYS A 170 22.97 0.99 -19.61
N ILE A 171 23.16 0.55 -18.36
CA ILE A 171 24.47 0.52 -17.71
C ILE A 171 25.42 -0.46 -18.40
N THR A 172 24.94 -1.64 -18.80
CA THR A 172 25.76 -2.62 -19.52
C THR A 172 26.26 -2.04 -20.85
N ASN A 173 25.37 -1.49 -21.68
CA ASN A 173 25.75 -0.89 -22.97
C ASN A 173 26.76 0.25 -22.81
N LEU A 174 26.55 1.16 -21.84
CA LEU A 174 27.47 2.26 -21.57
C LEU A 174 28.83 1.79 -21.05
N THR A 175 28.85 0.65 -20.34
CA THR A 175 30.11 0.06 -19.87
C THR A 175 30.90 -0.51 -21.04
N GLU A 176 30.24 -1.21 -21.96
CA GLU A 176 30.85 -1.73 -23.19
C GLU A 176 31.40 -0.59 -24.06
N GLU A 177 30.62 0.48 -24.26
CA GLU A 177 31.06 1.66 -25.01
C GLU A 177 32.28 2.34 -24.37
N ARG A 178 32.26 2.50 -23.03
CA ARG A 178 33.41 3.04 -22.29
C ARG A 178 34.66 2.18 -22.51
N ASP A 179 34.53 0.86 -22.39
CA ASP A 179 35.66 -0.05 -22.48
C ASP A 179 36.24 -0.07 -23.91
N GLN A 180 35.39 0.02 -24.92
CA GLN A 180 35.80 0.21 -26.31
C GLN A 180 36.59 1.52 -26.50
N LEU A 181 36.04 2.65 -26.07
CA LEU A 181 36.71 3.96 -26.17
C LEU A 181 38.04 3.99 -25.40
N LYS A 182 38.12 3.25 -24.29
CA LYS A 182 39.36 3.11 -23.52
C LYS A 182 40.42 2.32 -24.29
N SER A 183 40.03 1.28 -25.02
CA SER A 183 40.93 0.54 -25.90
C SER A 183 41.45 1.44 -27.03
N GLU A 184 40.55 2.13 -27.73
CA GLU A 184 40.92 3.05 -28.83
C GLU A 184 41.88 4.15 -28.36
N ARG A 185 41.65 4.72 -27.16
CA ARG A 185 42.59 5.67 -26.54
C ARG A 185 43.96 5.06 -26.28
N ASN A 186 44.03 3.81 -25.82
CA ASN A 186 45.31 3.16 -25.54
C ASN A 186 46.08 2.90 -26.84
N ASP A 187 45.39 2.52 -27.92
CA ASP A 187 46.01 2.34 -29.23
C ASP A 187 46.55 3.67 -29.78
N LEU A 188 45.81 4.78 -29.58
CA LEU A 188 46.26 6.14 -29.90
C LEU A 188 47.49 6.58 -29.09
N LYS A 189 47.67 6.09 -27.85
CA LYS A 189 48.87 6.34 -27.05
C LYS A 189 50.11 5.61 -27.56
N LEU A 190 49.95 4.53 -28.33
CA LEU A 190 51.05 3.67 -28.77
C LEU A 190 51.62 4.07 -30.15
N ALA A 191 51.01 5.03 -30.83
CA ALA A 191 51.43 5.46 -32.16
C ALA A 191 52.71 6.32 -32.15
N ASP A 192 53.83 5.74 -32.61
CA ASP A 192 54.97 6.42 -33.27
C ASP A 192 55.56 7.69 -32.60
N GLY A 193 55.64 7.69 -31.26
CA GLY A 193 56.25 8.80 -30.51
C GLY A 193 55.35 10.03 -30.34
N TRP A 194 54.07 9.94 -30.72
CA TRP A 194 53.07 10.95 -30.40
C TRP A 194 52.56 10.77 -28.96
N LYS A 195 52.43 11.88 -28.25
CA LYS A 195 51.86 11.92 -26.90
C LYS A 195 50.39 12.31 -27.01
N CYS A 196 49.50 11.48 -26.49
CA CYS A 196 48.08 11.83 -26.37
C CYS A 196 47.84 12.61 -25.07
N HIS A 197 47.22 13.78 -25.20
CA HIS A 197 46.71 14.56 -24.08
C HIS A 197 45.36 15.14 -24.46
N GLN A 198 44.37 14.95 -23.58
CA GLN A 198 42.97 15.28 -23.85
C GLN A 198 42.49 14.71 -25.20
N SER A 199 42.02 15.57 -26.10
CA SER A 199 41.49 15.25 -27.43
C SER A 199 42.49 15.53 -28.55
N SER A 200 43.78 15.65 -28.27
CA SER A 200 44.83 15.93 -29.26
C SER A 200 46.02 14.96 -29.15
N LEU A 201 46.71 14.76 -30.27
CA LEU A 201 48.00 14.09 -30.36
C LEU A 201 49.10 15.12 -30.59
N TYR A 202 50.20 14.99 -29.85
CA TYR A 202 51.32 15.93 -29.88
C TYR A 202 52.62 15.21 -30.24
N PHE A 203 53.34 15.72 -31.23
CA PHE A 203 54.68 15.24 -31.58
C PHE A 203 55.71 16.26 -31.15
N PHE A 204 56.66 15.85 -30.31
CA PHE A 204 57.78 16.68 -29.88
C PHE A 204 59.02 16.24 -30.64
N SER A 205 59.61 17.14 -31.44
CA SER A 205 60.78 16.79 -32.22
C SER A 205 62.02 16.56 -31.34
N SER A 206 62.87 15.63 -31.75
CA SER A 206 64.25 15.51 -31.24
C SER A 206 65.21 16.42 -32.01
N GLU A 207 64.96 16.62 -33.30
CA GLU A 207 65.71 17.51 -34.19
C GLU A 207 65.35 18.98 -34.00
N LYS A 208 66.22 19.86 -34.50
CA LYS A 208 66.01 21.31 -34.55
C LYS A 208 65.92 21.81 -36.00
N LYS A 209 65.02 22.74 -36.28
CA LYS A 209 64.81 23.36 -37.61
C LYS A 209 64.36 24.81 -37.45
N SER A 210 64.35 25.56 -38.55
CA SER A 210 63.69 26.88 -38.60
C SER A 210 62.18 26.75 -38.42
N TRP A 211 61.50 27.82 -38.03
CA TRP A 211 60.04 27.79 -37.81
C TRP A 211 59.27 27.34 -39.07
N ILE A 212 59.68 27.83 -40.24
CA ILE A 212 59.08 27.49 -41.53
C ILE A 212 59.27 26.00 -41.85
N GLU A 213 60.46 25.47 -41.65
CA GLU A 213 60.75 24.05 -41.88
C GLU A 213 60.02 23.14 -40.90
N SER A 214 59.91 23.55 -39.64
CA SER A 214 59.14 22.85 -38.61
C SER A 214 57.65 22.81 -38.95
N ARG A 215 57.08 23.94 -39.38
CA ARG A 215 55.68 23.98 -39.84
C ARG A 215 55.45 23.09 -41.05
N ARG A 216 56.36 23.12 -42.01
CA ARG A 216 56.33 22.24 -43.19
C ARG A 216 56.35 20.77 -42.77
N TYR A 217 57.22 20.38 -41.83
CA TYR A 217 57.28 19.01 -41.31
C TYR A 217 55.94 18.53 -40.75
N CYS A 218 55.26 19.37 -39.97
CA CYS A 218 53.94 19.07 -39.41
C CYS A 218 52.90 18.92 -40.52
N ARG A 219 52.86 19.86 -41.48
CA ARG A 219 51.91 19.87 -42.60
C ARG A 219 52.04 18.67 -43.52
N GLU A 220 53.27 18.24 -43.80
CA GLU A 220 53.54 17.02 -44.57
C GLU A 220 52.97 15.75 -43.90
N ARG A 221 52.67 15.80 -42.60
CA ARG A 221 52.05 14.71 -41.81
C ARG A 221 50.56 14.93 -41.55
N GLY A 222 49.95 15.90 -42.21
CA GLY A 222 48.54 16.24 -42.03
C GLY A 222 48.22 16.87 -40.68
N THR A 223 49.20 17.54 -40.06
CA THR A 223 49.07 18.28 -38.80
C THR A 223 49.58 19.71 -39.00
N ASP A 224 49.62 20.55 -37.98
CA ASP A 224 50.31 21.85 -38.04
C ASP A 224 51.13 22.05 -36.74
N LEU A 225 51.88 23.14 -36.63
CA LEU A 225 52.48 23.52 -35.35
C LEU A 225 51.39 23.72 -34.29
N ILE A 226 51.68 23.35 -33.04
CA ILE A 226 50.72 23.42 -31.94
C ILE A 226 50.11 24.82 -31.77
N ILE A 227 48.80 24.86 -31.54
CA ILE A 227 48.08 26.05 -31.08
C ILE A 227 47.75 25.85 -29.61
N ILE A 228 48.27 26.70 -28.73
CA ILE A 228 48.04 26.54 -27.30
C ILE A 228 46.78 27.30 -26.91
N ASN A 229 45.68 26.58 -26.72
CA ASN A 229 44.34 27.13 -26.55
C ASN A 229 44.03 27.59 -25.13
N ASN A 230 44.65 26.94 -24.13
CA ASN A 230 44.35 27.19 -22.73
C ASN A 230 45.54 26.86 -21.81
N ARG A 231 45.37 27.18 -20.52
CA ARG A 231 46.41 26.97 -19.51
C ARG A 231 46.76 25.49 -19.28
N GLU A 232 45.78 24.59 -19.36
CA GLU A 232 46.02 23.15 -19.17
C GLU A 232 46.93 22.59 -20.26
N GLU A 233 46.69 23.00 -21.52
CA GLU A 233 47.55 22.67 -22.65
C GLU A 233 48.95 23.27 -22.51
N GLN A 234 49.06 24.53 -22.07
CA GLN A 234 50.36 25.15 -21.76
C GLN A 234 51.12 24.37 -20.69
N ASP A 235 50.45 23.96 -19.62
CA ASP A 235 51.07 23.23 -18.51
C ASP A 235 51.52 21.83 -18.95
N PHE A 236 50.74 21.14 -19.78
CA PHE A 236 51.13 19.89 -20.42
C PHE A 236 52.41 20.05 -21.26
N VAL A 237 52.47 21.07 -22.12
CA VAL A 237 53.62 21.35 -22.96
C VAL A 237 54.86 21.69 -22.13
N LYS A 238 54.73 22.56 -21.11
CA LYS A 238 55.84 22.94 -20.19
C LYS A 238 56.48 21.74 -19.51
N ASN A 239 55.66 20.80 -19.04
CA ASN A 239 56.13 19.58 -18.38
C ASN A 239 57.00 18.70 -19.29
N ILE A 240 56.81 18.78 -20.62
CA ILE A 240 57.58 18.00 -21.60
C ILE A 240 58.80 18.78 -22.09
N CYS A 241 58.72 20.12 -22.16
CA CYS A 241 59.82 20.95 -22.66
C CYS A 241 61.11 20.80 -21.86
N GLY A 242 61.03 20.63 -20.53
CA GLY A 242 62.21 20.57 -19.68
C GLY A 242 63.05 21.85 -19.80
N SER A 243 64.31 21.70 -20.25
CA SER A 243 65.23 22.81 -20.53
C SER A 243 65.34 23.18 -22.01
N ASP A 244 64.56 22.54 -22.89
CA ASP A 244 64.58 22.79 -24.33
C ASP A 244 63.49 23.79 -24.73
N HIS A 245 63.77 24.53 -25.81
CA HIS A 245 62.80 25.40 -26.48
C HIS A 245 62.17 24.67 -27.66
N PHE A 246 60.88 24.91 -27.88
CA PHE A 246 60.10 24.34 -28.98
C PHE A 246 59.29 25.39 -29.72
N TRP A 247 59.41 25.46 -31.05
CA TRP A 247 58.53 26.24 -31.90
C TRP A 247 57.07 25.86 -31.67
N ILE A 248 56.24 26.89 -31.51
CA ILE A 248 54.79 26.82 -31.47
C ILE A 248 54.22 27.51 -32.70
N GLY A 249 52.95 27.29 -32.99
CA GLY A 249 52.29 27.79 -34.19
C GLY A 249 51.97 29.28 -34.18
N LEU A 250 52.78 30.12 -33.55
CA LEU A 250 52.50 31.54 -33.33
C LEU A 250 53.59 32.42 -33.99
N THR A 251 53.18 33.40 -34.79
CA THR A 251 54.07 34.31 -35.52
C THR A 251 53.41 35.66 -35.76
N ASP A 252 54.17 36.74 -35.86
CA ASP A 252 53.72 38.07 -36.29
C ASP A 252 54.43 38.57 -37.56
N ILE A 253 55.08 37.67 -38.32
CA ILE A 253 55.81 37.93 -39.58
C ILE A 253 55.03 38.74 -40.63
N GLU A 254 53.69 38.70 -40.57
CA GLU A 254 52.85 39.49 -41.47
C GLU A 254 52.81 40.97 -41.07
N VAL A 255 52.66 41.26 -39.78
CA VAL A 255 52.61 42.60 -39.21
C VAL A 255 53.11 42.57 -37.78
N GLU A 256 54.28 43.19 -37.57
CA GLU A 256 54.94 43.41 -36.28
C GLU A 256 53.95 43.75 -35.16
N GLY A 257 54.06 43.01 -34.05
CA GLY A 257 53.23 43.17 -32.86
C GLY A 257 51.82 42.58 -32.99
N ARG A 258 51.44 42.00 -34.14
CA ARG A 258 50.14 41.33 -34.35
C ARG A 258 50.31 39.84 -34.56
N TRP A 259 50.50 39.14 -33.45
CA TRP A 259 50.64 37.69 -33.39
C TRP A 259 49.41 36.93 -33.87
N LYS A 260 49.62 35.97 -34.78
CA LYS A 260 48.63 35.06 -35.33
C LYS A 260 49.08 33.61 -35.18
N TRP A 261 48.10 32.76 -34.93
CA TRP A 261 48.27 31.32 -34.96
C TRP A 261 48.33 30.79 -36.39
N VAL A 262 48.85 29.57 -36.56
CA VAL A 262 48.96 28.90 -37.86
C VAL A 262 47.62 28.60 -38.54
N ASP A 263 46.50 28.68 -37.81
CA ASP A 263 45.13 28.63 -38.35
C ASP A 263 44.58 30.00 -38.80
N GLY A 264 45.34 31.08 -38.58
CA GLY A 264 44.99 32.45 -38.92
C GLY A 264 44.28 33.23 -37.81
N SER A 265 43.94 32.59 -36.69
CA SER A 265 43.33 33.27 -35.55
C SER A 265 44.33 34.22 -34.88
N THR A 266 43.85 35.35 -34.35
CA THR A 266 44.69 36.34 -33.66
C THR A 266 44.89 35.94 -32.21
N LEU A 267 46.09 36.15 -31.67
CA LEU A 267 46.36 35.92 -30.26
C LEU A 267 45.51 36.86 -29.38
N THR A 268 44.72 36.28 -28.47
CA THR A 268 43.93 37.04 -27.49
C THR A 268 44.67 37.19 -26.16
N SER A 269 45.34 36.13 -25.71
CA SER A 269 46.16 36.10 -24.50
C SER A 269 47.29 35.09 -24.72
N GLY A 270 48.51 35.45 -24.30
CA GLY A 270 49.68 34.59 -24.42
C GLY A 270 50.26 34.16 -23.08
N PHE A 271 51.19 33.21 -23.11
CA PHE A 271 51.97 32.75 -21.95
C PHE A 271 53.44 33.21 -22.04
N TRP A 272 53.66 34.42 -22.54
CA TRP A 272 54.96 35.09 -22.60
C TRP A 272 55.65 35.14 -21.24
N VAL A 273 56.97 34.95 -21.20
CA VAL A 273 57.73 35.25 -19.99
C VAL A 273 57.81 36.76 -19.78
N SER A 274 58.04 37.19 -18.53
CA SER A 274 58.18 38.61 -18.21
C SER A 274 59.27 39.26 -19.05
N GLY A 275 58.90 40.25 -19.86
CA GLY A 275 59.79 40.96 -20.77
C GLY A 275 59.56 40.65 -22.24
N GLU A 276 58.86 39.55 -22.57
CA GLU A 276 58.56 39.14 -23.94
C GLU A 276 57.12 39.49 -24.37
N PRO A 277 56.86 39.61 -25.69
CA PRO A 277 57.84 39.63 -26.78
C PRO A 277 58.63 40.95 -26.79
N ASN A 278 59.95 40.89 -26.95
CA ASN A 278 60.84 42.05 -26.86
C ASN A 278 61.36 42.55 -28.22
N ASN A 279 61.14 41.77 -29.28
CA ASN A 279 61.66 41.96 -30.63
C ASN A 279 63.14 42.33 -30.67
N GLN A 280 64.00 41.54 -30.00
CA GLN A 280 65.40 41.86 -29.83
C GLN A 280 66.13 41.84 -31.18
N GLY A 281 66.54 43.02 -31.64
CA GLY A 281 67.22 43.18 -32.93
C GLY A 281 66.28 43.29 -34.13
N THR A 282 64.99 43.58 -33.92
CA THR A 282 63.97 43.96 -34.92
C THR A 282 63.60 42.88 -35.95
N GLU A 283 63.78 41.59 -35.64
CA GLU A 283 63.58 40.47 -36.57
C GLU A 283 63.09 39.17 -35.88
N GLU A 284 62.48 39.26 -34.69
CA GLU A 284 62.07 38.08 -33.89
C GLU A 284 60.60 37.70 -34.08
N ASP A 285 60.22 37.30 -35.29
CA ASP A 285 58.80 37.20 -35.65
C ASP A 285 58.12 35.84 -35.33
N CYS A 286 58.81 34.93 -34.62
CA CYS A 286 58.35 33.56 -34.37
C CYS A 286 58.42 33.19 -32.90
N ALA A 287 57.37 32.55 -32.37
CA ALA A 287 57.32 32.20 -30.97
C ALA A 287 57.75 30.75 -30.71
N ASN A 288 58.50 30.54 -29.64
CA ASN A 288 58.76 29.23 -29.05
C ASN A 288 58.34 29.19 -27.58
N THR A 289 58.11 27.98 -27.07
CA THR A 289 57.78 27.70 -25.68
C THR A 289 58.92 26.99 -24.96
N HIS A 290 59.07 27.32 -23.68
CA HIS A 290 59.98 26.72 -22.71
C HIS A 290 59.23 26.48 -21.39
N SER A 291 59.84 25.78 -20.42
CA SER A 291 59.22 25.54 -19.11
C SER A 291 58.82 26.83 -18.36
N SER A 292 59.54 27.93 -18.58
CA SER A 292 59.23 29.25 -18.00
C SER A 292 58.07 29.98 -18.69
N GLY A 293 57.87 29.80 -19.99
CA GLY A 293 56.90 30.58 -20.79
C GLY A 293 57.30 30.65 -22.26
N TRP A 294 56.69 31.58 -22.98
CA TRP A 294 56.99 31.83 -24.39
C TRP A 294 58.03 32.92 -24.58
N PHE A 295 58.75 32.81 -25.69
CA PHE A 295 59.77 33.74 -26.17
C PHE A 295 59.54 33.98 -27.65
N ASP A 296 59.73 35.21 -28.09
CA ASP A 296 59.90 35.54 -29.49
C ASP A 296 61.37 35.29 -29.86
N THR A 297 61.60 34.84 -31.09
CA THR A 297 62.92 34.46 -31.57
C THR A 297 62.94 34.56 -33.09
N LYS A 298 64.10 34.89 -33.66
CA LYS A 298 64.29 34.90 -35.12
C LYS A 298 63.83 33.59 -35.76
N CYS A 299 62.95 33.67 -36.75
CA CYS A 299 62.29 32.52 -37.37
C CYS A 299 63.26 31.51 -38.03
N ASP A 300 64.46 31.95 -38.40
CA ASP A 300 65.53 31.12 -38.99
C ASP A 300 66.36 30.38 -37.94
N SER A 301 66.15 30.66 -36.64
CA SER A 301 66.81 29.97 -35.54
C SER A 301 66.51 28.48 -35.54
N SER A 302 67.51 27.67 -35.16
CA SER A 302 67.37 26.23 -35.07
C SER A 302 66.80 25.82 -33.70
N VAL A 303 65.50 25.55 -33.65
CA VAL A 303 64.76 25.17 -32.42
C VAL A 303 64.01 23.87 -32.66
N LYS A 304 63.75 23.09 -31.59
CA LYS A 304 62.84 21.93 -31.69
C LYS A 304 61.44 22.43 -32.00
N TRP A 305 60.47 21.55 -32.31
CA TRP A 305 59.10 21.98 -32.61
C TRP A 305 58.08 20.97 -32.12
N ILE A 306 56.84 21.45 -31.97
CA ILE A 306 55.70 20.63 -31.56
C ILE A 306 54.67 20.66 -32.67
N CYS A 307 54.28 19.47 -33.15
CA CYS A 307 53.11 19.32 -34.01
C CYS A 307 51.90 18.91 -33.19
N GLU A 308 50.71 19.38 -33.58
CA GLU A 308 49.44 19.00 -32.97
C GLU A 308 48.45 18.47 -34.00
N LYS A 309 47.74 17.40 -33.63
CA LYS A 309 46.59 16.86 -34.36
C LYS A 309 45.39 16.70 -33.42
N SER A 310 44.33 17.47 -33.64
CA SER A 310 43.05 17.23 -32.95
C SER A 310 42.42 15.90 -33.41
N ILE A 311 41.98 15.10 -32.44
CA ILE A 311 41.31 13.81 -32.61
C ILE A 311 39.79 14.02 -32.72
N LEU A 312 39.25 15.07 -32.10
CA LEU A 312 37.84 15.45 -32.19
C LEU A 312 37.69 16.65 -33.15
N LYS A 313 36.89 16.47 -34.21
CA LYS A 313 36.41 17.55 -35.07
C LYS A 313 34.95 17.83 -34.76
#